data_AF-A0A1F7GL74-F1
#
_entry.id   AF-A0A1F7GL74-F1
#
_cell.length_a   1.000
_cell.length_b   1.000
_cell.length_c   1.000
_cell.angle_alpha   90.00
_cell.angle_beta   90.00
_cell.angle_gamma   90.00
#
_symmetry.space_group_name_H-M   'P 1'
#
loop_
_entity.id
_entity.type
_entity.pdbx_description
1 polymer ?
#
loop_
_entity_poly.entity_id
_entity_poly.type
_entity_poly.pdbx_seq_one_letter_code
_entity_poly.pdbx_strand_id
1 'polypeptide(L)'
;MSENEQVKKNLGLSEEFMSYIIANKIKMQSNRSYVFFSPYDKKLNKLNERLIDGLIKDGKKVVRVEKTKNSANPWKFMSVQ
;
A
#
# COMPACT_ATOMS: atom_id res chain seq x y z
N MET A 1 13.99 -7.53 -8.51
CA MET A 1 12.54 -7.67 -8.43
C MET A 1 12.08 -7.14 -9.75
N SER A 2 11.56 -8.04 -10.56
CA SER A 2 10.91 -7.66 -11.81
C SER A 2 9.59 -6.95 -11.49
N GLU A 3 9.05 -6.25 -12.47
CA GLU A 3 7.73 -5.62 -12.35
C GLU A 3 6.66 -6.65 -11.99
N ASN A 4 6.67 -7.83 -12.62
CA ASN A 4 5.75 -8.92 -12.29
C ASN A 4 5.85 -9.39 -10.83
N GLU A 5 7.06 -9.46 -10.26
CA GLU A 5 7.24 -9.83 -8.85
C GLU A 5 6.73 -8.71 -7.92
N GLN A 6 6.96 -7.44 -8.26
CA GLN A 6 6.43 -6.29 -7.54
C GLN A 6 4.89 -6.29 -7.54
N VAL A 7 4.27 -6.51 -8.70
CA VAL A 7 2.81 -6.59 -8.85
C VAL A 7 2.24 -7.73 -8.01
N LYS A 8 2.80 -8.94 -8.09
CA LYS A 8 2.35 -10.09 -7.28
C LYS A 8 2.40 -9.79 -5.78
N LYS A 9 3.47 -9.18 -5.30
CA LYS A 9 3.63 -8.82 -3.89
C LYS A 9 2.64 -7.73 -3.45
N ASN A 10 2.42 -6.73 -4.29
CA ASN A 10 1.42 -5.69 -4.04
C ASN A 10 -0.01 -6.25 -4.02
N LEU A 11 -0.33 -7.22 -4.89
CA LEU A 11 -1.62 -7.92 -4.88
C LEU A 11 -1.82 -8.72 -3.58
N GLY A 12 -0.81 -9.48 -3.14
CA GLY A 12 -0.92 -10.20 -1.87
C GLY A 12 -1.15 -9.27 -0.66
N LEU A 13 -0.42 -8.16 -0.59
CA LEU A 13 -0.65 -7.16 0.47
C LEU A 13 -2.02 -6.48 0.36
N SER A 14 -2.52 -6.27 -0.86
CA SER A 14 -3.83 -5.64 -1.06
C SER A 14 -4.97 -6.57 -0.65
N GLU A 15 -4.89 -7.87 -0.94
CA GLU A 15 -5.87 -8.87 -0.49
C GLU A 15 -5.99 -8.92 1.03
N GLU A 16 -4.85 -8.94 1.74
CA GLU A 16 -4.82 -8.92 3.20
C GLU A 16 -5.40 -7.61 3.76
N PHE A 17 -5.04 -6.47 3.16
CA PHE A 17 -5.55 -5.17 3.58
C PHE A 17 -7.06 -5.05 3.34
N MET A 18 -7.56 -5.50 2.19
CA MET A 18 -8.99 -5.48 1.89
C MET A 18 -9.78 -6.33 2.87
N SER A 19 -9.25 -7.50 3.26
CA SER A 19 -9.83 -8.35 4.29
C SER A 19 -9.92 -7.61 5.63
N TYR A 20 -8.85 -6.91 6.03
CA TYR A 20 -8.83 -6.07 7.24
C TYR A 20 -9.85 -4.92 7.18
N ILE A 21 -9.92 -4.20 6.05
CA ILE A 21 -10.86 -3.09 5.85
C ILE A 21 -12.31 -3.56 5.99
N ILE A 22 -12.67 -4.68 5.37
CA ILE A 22 -14.03 -5.25 5.41
C ILE A 22 -14.36 -5.69 6.84
N ALA A 23 -13.49 -6.46 7.48
CA ALA A 23 -13.71 -6.98 8.83
C ALA A 23 -13.90 -5.86 9.86
N ASN A 24 -13.17 -4.75 9.72
CA ASN A 24 -13.19 -3.63 10.66
C ASN A 24 -14.10 -2.47 10.21
N LYS A 25 -14.84 -2.63 9.10
CA LYS A 25 -15.74 -1.60 8.52
C LYS A 25 -15.06 -0.24 8.33
N ILE A 26 -13.79 -0.24 7.94
CA ILE A 26 -13.01 0.98 7.74
C ILE A 26 -13.48 1.69 6.48
N LYS A 27 -13.77 2.99 6.59
CA LYS A 27 -14.20 3.78 5.43
C LYS A 27 -13.00 4.10 4.52
N MET A 28 -13.04 3.54 3.31
CA MET A 28 -12.09 3.83 2.25
C MET A 28 -12.44 5.14 1.53
N GLN A 29 -11.44 5.82 1.00
CA GLN A 29 -11.63 7.01 0.16
C GLN A 29 -11.61 6.59 -1.30
N SER A 30 -12.67 6.89 -2.03
CA SER A 30 -12.76 6.62 -3.47
C SER A 30 -11.77 7.49 -4.27
N ASN A 31 -11.44 7.06 -5.49
CA ASN A 31 -10.58 7.79 -6.42
C ASN A 31 -9.17 8.07 -5.88
N ARG A 32 -8.55 7.05 -5.28
CA ARG A 32 -7.17 7.09 -4.78
C ARG A 32 -6.39 5.86 -5.20
N SER A 33 -5.11 6.04 -5.43
CA SER A 33 -4.15 4.96 -5.66
C SER A 33 -3.58 4.51 -4.33
N TYR A 34 -3.75 3.24 -3.99
CA TYR A 34 -3.21 2.64 -2.76
C TYR A 34 -1.90 1.93 -3.08
N VAL A 35 -0.81 2.32 -2.42
CA VAL A 35 0.52 1.75 -2.61
C VAL A 35 0.96 1.05 -1.33
N PHE A 36 1.28 -0.23 -1.43
CA PHE A 36 1.47 -1.12 -0.28
C PHE A 36 2.93 -1.25 0.14
N PHE A 37 3.20 -1.33 1.44
CA PHE A 37 4.54 -1.44 2.00
C PHE A 37 4.58 -2.60 2.98
N SER A 38 5.67 -3.37 2.90
CA SER A 38 5.91 -4.53 3.75
C SER A 38 6.91 -4.18 4.85
N PRO A 39 6.71 -4.63 6.10
CA PRO A 39 7.68 -4.42 7.18
C PRO A 39 8.96 -5.25 7.00
N TYR A 40 8.98 -6.19 6.05
CA TYR A 40 10.09 -7.12 5.81
C TYR A 40 10.71 -7.00 4.41
N ASP A 41 9.98 -6.51 3.40
CA ASP A 41 10.48 -6.42 2.03
C ASP A 41 10.98 -4.99 1.68
N LYS A 42 12.22 -4.69 2.07
CA LYS A 42 12.86 -3.39 1.77
C LYS A 42 12.97 -3.11 0.26
N LYS A 43 13.07 -4.15 -0.57
CA LYS A 43 13.25 -4.01 -2.02
C LYS A 43 11.94 -3.59 -2.67
N LEU A 44 10.84 -4.23 -2.29
CA LEU A 44 9.48 -3.83 -2.66
C LEU A 44 9.23 -2.38 -2.25
N ASN A 45 9.53 -2.04 -0.99
CA ASN A 45 9.29 -0.70 -0.46
C ASN A 45 10.02 0.37 -1.27
N LYS A 46 11.30 0.17 -1.60
CA LYS A 46 12.07 1.13 -2.42
C LYS A 46 11.48 1.32 -3.82
N LEU A 47 10.96 0.27 -4.45
CA LEU A 47 10.29 0.37 -5.75
C LEU A 47 8.95 1.09 -5.62
N ASN A 48 8.20 0.81 -4.57
CA ASN A 48 6.92 1.44 -4.29
C ASN A 48 7.06 2.92 -3.90
N GLU A 49 8.16 3.36 -3.26
CA GLU A 49 8.43 4.80 -3.09
C GLU A 49 8.52 5.51 -4.45
N ARG A 50 9.29 4.96 -5.39
CA ARG A 50 9.42 5.54 -6.73
C ARG A 50 8.10 5.55 -7.48
N LEU A 51 7.26 4.54 -7.25
CA LEU A 51 5.91 4.49 -7.81
C LEU A 51 5.03 5.60 -7.24
N ILE A 52 5.12 5.91 -5.95
CA ILE A 52 4.43 7.06 -5.34
C ILE A 52 4.84 8.35 -6.05
N ASP A 53 6.15 8.59 -6.22
CA ASP A 53 6.65 9.81 -6.88
C ASP A 53 6.09 9.95 -8.32
N GLY A 54 6.04 8.85 -9.08
CA GLY A 54 5.45 8.83 -10.42
C GLY A 54 3.96 9.16 -10.41
N LEU A 55 3.19 8.52 -9.51
CA LEU A 55 1.76 8.74 -9.37
C LEU A 55 1.42 10.18 -8.97
N ILE A 56 2.22 10.78 -8.08
CA ILE A 56 2.05 12.18 -7.68
C ILE A 56 2.32 13.12 -8.87
N LYS A 57 3.38 12.87 -9.65
CA LYS A 57 3.67 13.64 -10.88
C LYS A 57 2.55 13.54 -11.90
N ASP A 58 1.87 12.40 -11.98
CA ASP A 58 0.70 12.18 -12.83
C ASP A 58 -0.61 12.77 -12.24
N GLY A 59 -0.52 13.53 -11.15
CA GLY A 59 -1.66 14.19 -10.50
C GLY A 59 -2.59 13.24 -9.75
N LYS A 60 -2.16 12.01 -9.44
CA LYS A 60 -2.97 11.03 -8.70
C LYS A 60 -2.91 11.30 -7.21
N LYS A 61 -4.05 11.12 -6.54
CA LYS A 61 -4.12 11.10 -5.07
C LYS A 61 -3.65 9.75 -4.56
N VAL A 62 -2.59 9.74 -3.75
CA VAL A 62 -1.97 8.50 -3.28
C VAL A 62 -2.25 8.26 -1.80
N VAL A 63 -2.45 7.00 -1.43
CA VAL A 63 -2.48 6.52 -0.05
C VAL A 63 -1.35 5.52 0.10
N ARG A 64 -0.41 5.85 1.00
CA ARG A 64 0.58 4.88 1.46
C ARG A 64 -0.11 3.95 2.44
N VAL A 65 -0.04 2.64 2.20
CA VAL A 65 -0.54 1.60 3.09
C VAL A 65 0.63 0.75 3.55
N GLU A 66 0.86 0.67 4.85
CA GLU A 66 2.00 -0.01 5.45
C GLU A 66 1.51 -1.08 6.43
N LYS A 67 1.90 -2.33 6.17
CA LYS A 67 1.70 -3.41 7.15
C LYS A 67 2.69 -3.20 8.30
N THR A 68 2.19 -3.23 9.52
CA THR A 68 3.01 -3.00 10.71
C THR A 68 3.45 -4.34 11.32
N LYS A 69 4.36 -4.27 12.30
CA LYS A 69 4.72 -5.41 13.15
C LYS A 69 3.82 -5.55 14.39
N ASN A 70 2.86 -4.63 14.58
CA ASN A 70 1.97 -4.60 15.73
C ASN A 70 0.66 -5.32 15.39
N SER A 71 0.40 -6.45 16.03
CA SER A 71 -0.82 -7.23 15.81
C SER A 71 -2.11 -6.49 16.19
N ALA A 72 -2.05 -5.56 17.16
CA ALA A 72 -3.21 -4.75 17.55
C ALA A 72 -3.55 -3.68 16.51
N ASN A 73 -2.55 -3.19 15.78
CA ASN A 73 -2.70 -2.19 14.72
C ASN A 73 -1.94 -2.64 13.47
N PRO A 74 -2.42 -3.69 12.78
CA PRO A 74 -1.67 -4.39 11.75
C PRO A 74 -1.42 -3.56 10.49
N TRP A 75 -2.15 -2.45 10.32
CA TRP A 75 -2.05 -1.57 9.17
C TRP A 75 -1.98 -0.11 9.58
N LYS A 76 -1.09 0.64 8.95
CA LYS A 76 -1.02 2.11 8.98
C LYS A 76 -1.27 2.60 7.58
N PHE A 77 -2.13 3.60 7.40
CA PHE A 77 -2.33 4.19 6.09
C PHE A 77 -2.51 5.70 6.19
N MET A 78 -1.91 6.43 5.26
CA MET A 78 -1.92 7.89 5.25
C MET A 78 -1.93 8.43 3.82
N SER A 79 -2.62 9.56 3.63
CA SER A 79 -2.54 10.29 2.37
C SER A 79 -1.14 10.84 2.19
N VAL A 80 -0.64 10.71 0.97
CA VAL A 80 0.62 11.33 0.53
C VAL A 80 0.23 12.39 -0.50
N GLN A 81 0.73 13.61 -0.30
CA GLN A 81 0.49 14.77 -1.16
C GLN A 81 1.81 15.23 -1.75
#